data_AF-A0A7Y0S659-F1
#
_entry.id   AF-A0A7Y0S659-F1
#
_cell.length_a   1.000
_cell.length_b   1.000
_cell.length_c   1.000
_cell.angle_alpha   90.00
_cell.angle_beta   90.00
_cell.angle_gamma   90.00
#
_symmetry.space_group_name_H-M   'P 1'
#
loop_
_entity.id
_entity.type
_entity.pdbx_description
1 polymer ?
#
loop_
_entity_poly.entity_id
_entity_poly.type
_entity_poly.pdbx_seq_one_letter_code
_entity_poly.pdbx_strand_id
1 'polypeptide(L)'
;NGTTHVIFEPLDFIAKLAALVPKPRVNLTRFHGVFAPNSKHRVQVTPAKRGKKPDKSEGLDTNWRDKSPAERHRAMTWMQRLKRVFNIDIEVCEHCGGHVKVIASIEDPKVIEQILKHLKQKTAKANAAKQRELPPE
;
A
#
# COMPACT_ATOMS: atom_id res chain seq x y z
N ASN A 1 20.98 -0.16 48.10
CA ASN A 1 21.24 -1.61 47.94
C ASN A 1 21.84 -1.79 46.55
N GLY A 2 23.16 -1.94 46.47
CA GLY A 2 23.94 -1.93 45.21
C GLY A 2 23.91 -3.24 44.43
N THR A 3 22.73 -3.80 44.18
CA THR A 3 22.57 -5.00 43.35
C THR A 3 22.84 -4.67 41.87
N THR A 4 23.89 -5.28 41.31
CA THR A 4 24.36 -5.04 39.92
C THR A 4 23.90 -6.09 38.92
N HIS A 5 23.40 -7.23 39.39
CA HIS A 5 23.00 -8.35 38.55
C HIS A 5 21.75 -9.07 39.09
N VAL A 6 21.03 -9.72 38.19
CA VAL A 6 19.86 -10.57 38.47
C VAL A 6 20.13 -11.92 37.83
N ILE A 7 19.94 -13.00 38.58
CA ILE A 7 20.14 -14.38 38.13
C ILE A 7 18.79 -14.93 37.67
N PHE A 8 18.75 -15.50 36.46
CA PHE A 8 17.57 -16.14 35.89
C PHE A 8 17.89 -17.59 35.50
N GLU A 9 16.89 -18.46 35.59
CA GLU A 9 16.94 -19.74 34.88
C GLU A 9 16.96 -19.48 33.36
N PRO A 10 17.66 -20.29 32.54
CA PRO A 10 17.77 -20.04 31.10
C PRO A 10 16.43 -19.83 30.38
N LEU A 11 15.39 -20.58 30.74
CA LEU A 11 14.05 -20.44 30.15
C LEU A 11 13.34 -19.15 30.59
N ASP A 12 13.47 -18.77 31.86
CA ASP A 12 12.90 -17.53 32.38
C ASP A 12 13.53 -16.29 31.74
N PHE A 13 14.84 -16.34 31.50
CA PHE A 13 15.54 -15.28 30.78
C PHE A 13 14.99 -15.11 29.36
N ILE A 14 14.86 -16.22 28.62
CA ILE A 14 14.33 -16.21 27.26
C ILE A 14 12.86 -15.74 27.26
N ALA A 15 12.05 -16.19 28.21
CA ALA A 15 10.65 -15.77 28.32
C ALA A 15 10.52 -14.25 28.56
N LYS A 16 11.35 -13.68 29.44
CA LYS A 16 11.37 -12.23 29.70
C LYS A 16 11.84 -11.43 28.49
N LEU A 17 12.83 -11.92 27.73
CA LEU A 17 13.25 -11.29 26.47
C LEU A 17 12.16 -11.36 25.41
N ALA A 18 11.53 -12.53 25.24
CA ALA A 18 10.46 -12.73 24.26
C ALA A 18 9.25 -11.83 24.56
N ALA A 19 8.97 -11.53 25.82
CA ALA A 19 7.90 -10.61 26.22
C ALA A 19 8.12 -9.15 25.74
N LEU A 20 9.36 -8.75 25.45
CA LEU A 20 9.67 -7.44 24.87
C LEU A 20 9.40 -7.39 23.36
N VAL A 21 9.28 -8.54 22.70
CA VAL A 21 9.02 -8.60 21.26
C VAL A 21 7.56 -8.20 21.01
N PRO A 22 7.31 -7.08 20.32
CA PRO A 22 5.96 -6.63 20.04
C PRO A 22 5.25 -7.61 19.11
N LYS A 23 3.92 -7.72 19.25
CA LYS A 23 3.11 -8.59 18.41
C LYS A 23 3.36 -8.30 16.92
N PRO A 24 3.44 -9.33 16.05
CA PRO A 24 3.59 -9.12 14.62
C PRO A 24 2.49 -8.20 14.07
N ARG A 25 2.84 -7.36 13.09
CA ARG A 25 1.92 -6.46 12.36
C ARG A 25 1.35 -5.29 13.19
N VAL A 26 1.90 -4.97 14.35
CA VAL A 26 1.59 -3.72 15.06
C VAL A 26 2.59 -2.63 14.70
N ASN A 27 2.10 -1.39 14.55
CA ASN A 27 3.00 -0.26 14.30
C ASN A 27 3.81 0.03 15.58
N LEU A 28 5.13 -0.11 15.49
CA LEU A 28 6.06 0.10 16.60
C LEU A 28 6.31 1.58 16.87
N THR A 29 6.17 2.42 15.84
CA THR A 29 6.34 3.86 15.94
C THR A 29 5.00 4.52 16.29
N ARG A 30 4.80 4.81 17.57
CA ARG A 30 3.67 5.61 18.03
C ARG A 30 4.04 7.08 18.04
N PHE A 31 3.35 7.86 17.20
CA PHE A 31 3.50 9.30 17.16
C PHE A 31 2.59 9.96 18.20
N HIS A 32 3.14 10.88 18.98
CA HIS A 32 2.43 11.64 20.01
C HIS A 32 2.56 13.16 19.79
N GLY A 33 1.74 13.94 20.48
CA GLY A 33 1.76 15.40 20.41
C GLY A 33 0.92 16.01 19.29
N VAL A 34 0.96 17.34 19.17
CA VAL A 34 0.05 18.11 18.30
C VAL A 34 0.21 17.80 16.80
N PHE A 35 1.40 17.35 16.37
CA PHE A 35 1.69 16.95 15.00
C PHE A 35 1.38 15.46 14.69
N ALA A 36 1.00 14.65 15.67
CA ALA A 36 0.71 13.23 15.49
C ALA A 36 -0.50 13.01 14.55
N PRO A 37 -0.51 11.96 13.71
CA PRO A 37 -1.57 11.75 12.71
C PRO A 37 -3.00 11.77 13.24
N ASN A 38 -3.22 11.32 14.47
CA ASN A 38 -4.54 11.25 15.13
C ASN A 38 -4.82 12.42 16.11
N SER A 39 -3.96 13.44 16.17
CA SER A 39 -4.19 14.61 17.02
C SER A 39 -5.33 15.47 16.48
N LYS A 40 -6.31 15.81 17.33
CA LYS A 40 -7.44 16.71 16.97
C LYS A 40 -6.96 18.11 16.57
N HIS A 41 -5.85 18.57 17.15
CA HIS A 41 -5.28 19.89 16.91
C HIS A 41 -4.43 19.95 15.63
N ARG A 42 -4.10 18.81 15.02
CA ARG A 42 -3.20 18.73 13.86
C ARG A 42 -3.67 19.55 12.66
N VAL A 43 -4.99 19.65 12.50
CA VAL A 43 -5.62 20.43 11.42
C VAL A 43 -5.30 21.93 11.55
N GLN A 44 -5.17 22.43 12.77
CA GLN A 44 -4.94 23.84 13.07
C GLN A 44 -3.45 24.19 12.96
N VAL A 45 -2.55 23.26 13.27
CA VAL A 45 -1.10 23.51 13.31
C VAL A 45 -0.35 23.16 12.02
N THR A 46 -0.96 22.42 11.09
CA THR A 46 -0.32 22.06 9.81
C THR A 46 -0.82 22.94 8.67
N PRO A 47 0.07 23.55 7.86
CA PRO A 47 -0.34 24.40 6.72
C PRO A 47 -1.27 23.67 5.73
N ALA A 48 -1.02 22.36 5.54
CA ALA A 48 -1.81 21.50 4.67
C ALA A 48 -3.12 21.00 5.31
N LYS A 49 -3.49 21.47 6.52
CA LYS A 49 -4.70 21.09 7.27
C LYS A 49 -4.87 19.55 7.34
N ARG A 50 -3.76 18.82 7.53
CA ARG A 50 -3.76 17.36 7.48
C ARG A 50 -4.49 16.80 8.70
N GLY A 51 -5.39 15.83 8.49
CA GLY A 51 -6.25 15.27 9.54
C GLY A 51 -7.70 15.78 9.48
N LYS A 52 -7.99 16.80 8.66
CA LYS A 52 -9.37 17.16 8.30
C LYS A 52 -9.94 16.00 7.49
N LYS A 53 -11.05 15.41 7.93
CA LYS A 53 -11.79 14.45 7.11
C LYS A 53 -12.23 15.20 5.84
N PRO A 54 -12.00 14.65 4.64
CA PRO A 54 -12.55 15.24 3.43
C PRO A 54 -14.06 15.32 3.58
N ASP A 55 -14.63 16.48 3.29
CA ASP A 55 -16.08 16.57 3.16
C ASP A 55 -16.47 15.73 1.94
N LYS A 56 -17.54 14.93 2.06
CA LYS A 56 -17.97 14.01 0.98
C LYS A 56 -18.46 14.78 -0.26
N SER A 57 -18.61 16.11 -0.15
CA SER A 57 -19.09 17.03 -1.18
C SER A 57 -18.00 17.60 -2.09
N GLU A 58 -16.70 17.45 -1.79
CA GLU A 58 -15.62 17.97 -2.65
C GLU A 58 -15.19 16.95 -3.74
N GLY A 59 -16.17 16.51 -4.52
CA GLY A 59 -15.97 16.06 -5.90
C GLY A 59 -17.06 16.76 -6.70
N LEU A 60 -16.80 17.46 -7.79
CA LEU A 60 -16.33 16.82 -9.01
C LEU A 60 -16.10 17.85 -10.14
N ASP A 61 -15.38 18.98 -9.96
CA ASP A 61 -15.21 19.91 -11.10
C ASP A 61 -13.91 20.73 -11.19
N THR A 62 -13.06 20.78 -10.16
CA THR A 62 -11.85 21.61 -10.23
C THR A 62 -10.72 20.90 -10.99
N ASN A 63 -10.24 21.57 -12.05
CA ASN A 63 -9.13 21.14 -12.89
C ASN A 63 -7.91 20.81 -12.01
N TRP A 64 -7.19 19.72 -12.30
CA TRP A 64 -6.02 19.27 -11.53
C TRP A 64 -4.96 20.38 -11.35
N ARG A 65 -4.88 21.30 -12.32
CA ARG A 65 -3.96 22.44 -12.31
C ARG A 65 -4.30 23.50 -11.26
N ASP A 66 -5.56 23.63 -10.87
CA ASP A 66 -5.99 24.66 -9.90
C ASP A 66 -5.84 24.21 -8.44
N LYS A 67 -5.58 22.91 -8.23
CA LYS A 67 -5.36 22.33 -6.91
C LYS A 67 -4.00 22.73 -6.35
N SER A 68 -3.94 23.12 -5.08
CA SER A 68 -2.68 23.30 -4.36
C SER A 68 -1.88 21.98 -4.31
N PRO A 69 -0.55 22.03 -4.14
CA PRO A 69 0.26 20.81 -3.99
C PRO A 69 -0.24 19.87 -2.88
N ALA A 70 -0.78 20.42 -1.79
CA ALA A 70 -1.34 19.64 -0.68
C ALA A 70 -2.66 18.94 -1.07
N GLU A 71 -3.49 19.56 -1.90
CA GLU A 71 -4.73 18.95 -2.43
C GLU A 71 -4.43 17.89 -3.47
N ARG A 72 -3.49 18.14 -4.39
CA ARG A 72 -3.03 17.12 -5.35
C ARG A 72 -2.52 15.88 -4.64
N HIS A 73 -1.72 16.05 -3.59
CA HIS A 73 -1.22 14.92 -2.79
C HIS A 73 -2.32 14.13 -2.09
N ARG A 74 -3.37 14.81 -1.60
CA ARG A 74 -4.53 14.14 -0.97
C ARG A 74 -5.38 13.39 -1.99
N ALA A 75 -5.56 13.96 -3.17
CA ALA A 75 -6.33 13.39 -4.26
C ALA A 75 -5.62 12.22 -4.99
N MET A 76 -4.33 11.96 -4.71
CA MET A 76 -3.61 10.87 -5.36
C MET A 76 -4.28 9.53 -5.13
N THR A 77 -4.66 8.87 -6.22
CA THR A 77 -5.16 7.49 -6.22
C THR A 77 -4.08 6.52 -5.74
N TRP A 78 -4.47 5.31 -5.35
CA TRP A 78 -3.52 4.28 -4.96
C TRP A 78 -2.51 3.99 -6.10
N MET A 79 -2.96 3.98 -7.36
CA MET A 79 -2.12 3.78 -8.55
C MET A 79 -1.08 4.90 -8.71
N GLN A 80 -1.51 6.16 -8.57
CA GLN A 80 -0.62 7.33 -8.62
C GLN A 80 0.46 7.28 -7.53
N ARG A 81 0.13 6.71 -6.37
CA ARG A 81 1.09 6.52 -5.28
C ARG A 81 2.12 5.43 -5.60
N LEU A 82 1.72 4.33 -6.25
CA LEU A 82 2.66 3.30 -6.69
C LEU A 82 3.68 3.86 -7.69
N LYS A 83 3.20 4.65 -8.67
CA LYS A 83 4.09 5.32 -9.63
C LYS A 83 5.06 6.26 -8.93
N ARG A 84 4.57 7.07 -7.98
CA ARG A 84 5.41 8.04 -7.27
C ARG A 84 6.45 7.40 -6.34
N VAL A 85 6.07 6.35 -5.60
CA VAL A 85 6.91 5.78 -4.52
C VAL A 85 7.80 4.65 -5.03
N PHE A 86 7.27 3.81 -5.91
CA PHE A 86 7.92 2.60 -6.39
C PHE A 86 8.28 2.65 -7.88
N ASN A 87 7.95 3.75 -8.59
CA ASN A 87 8.11 3.85 -10.04
C ASN A 87 7.35 2.74 -10.82
N ILE A 88 6.22 2.28 -10.27
CA ILE A 88 5.35 1.28 -10.91
C ILE A 88 4.14 2.00 -11.49
N ASP A 89 4.07 2.12 -12.82
CA ASP A 89 2.93 2.72 -13.51
C ASP A 89 1.92 1.64 -13.92
N ILE A 90 0.78 1.63 -13.25
CA ILE A 90 -0.37 0.80 -13.61
C ILE A 90 -1.53 1.63 -14.12
N GLU A 91 -1.38 2.93 -14.40
CA GLU A 91 -2.45 3.79 -14.94
C GLU A 91 -2.65 3.60 -16.45
N VAL A 92 -1.67 2.97 -17.11
CA VAL A 92 -1.63 2.78 -18.55
C VAL A 92 -1.48 1.29 -18.85
N CYS A 93 -2.27 0.80 -19.81
CA CYS A 93 -2.16 -0.56 -20.31
C CYS A 93 -0.87 -0.71 -21.13
N GLU A 94 -0.03 -1.69 -20.78
CA GLU A 94 1.23 -1.98 -21.50
C GLU A 94 1.01 -2.42 -22.95
N HIS A 95 -0.18 -2.92 -23.31
CA HIS A 95 -0.45 -3.41 -24.66
C HIS A 95 -1.03 -2.34 -25.60
N CYS A 96 -1.94 -1.49 -25.11
CA CYS A 96 -2.66 -0.53 -25.96
C CYS A 96 -2.42 0.94 -25.59
N GLY A 97 -1.70 1.23 -24.51
CA GLY A 97 -1.48 2.60 -24.03
C GLY A 97 -2.73 3.29 -23.47
N GLY A 98 -3.87 2.58 -23.39
CA GLY A 98 -5.11 3.12 -22.84
C GLY A 98 -5.06 3.25 -21.32
N HIS A 99 -5.86 4.17 -20.77
CA HIS A 99 -6.02 4.32 -19.33
C HIS A 99 -6.74 3.12 -18.70
N VAL A 100 -6.23 2.64 -17.57
CA VAL A 100 -6.86 1.55 -16.81
C VAL A 100 -7.28 2.04 -15.41
N LYS A 101 -8.23 1.34 -14.81
CA LYS A 101 -8.74 1.63 -13.45
C LYS A 101 -8.76 0.36 -12.61
N VAL A 102 -8.42 0.48 -11.33
CA VAL A 102 -8.60 -0.62 -10.38
C VAL A 102 -10.09 -0.79 -10.12
N ILE A 103 -10.61 -1.99 -10.38
CA ILE A 103 -12.03 -2.35 -10.18
C ILE A 103 -12.28 -3.20 -8.94
N ALA A 104 -11.27 -3.94 -8.47
CA ALA A 104 -11.36 -4.81 -7.31
C ALA A 104 -9.97 -5.04 -6.69
N SER A 105 -9.94 -5.29 -5.37
CA SER A 105 -8.79 -5.86 -4.64
C SER A 105 -9.17 -7.28 -4.23
N ILE A 106 -8.34 -8.27 -4.59
CA ILE A 106 -8.59 -9.69 -4.28
C ILE A 106 -7.52 -10.12 -3.28
N GLU A 107 -7.95 -10.51 -2.08
CA GLU A 107 -7.04 -10.83 -0.96
C GLU A 107 -7.11 -12.30 -0.53
N ASP A 108 -8.12 -13.05 -0.97
CA ASP A 108 -8.25 -14.48 -0.66
C ASP A 108 -7.19 -15.31 -1.42
N PRO A 109 -6.28 -16.01 -0.72
CA PRO A 109 -5.24 -16.81 -1.35
C PRO A 109 -5.77 -17.88 -2.32
N LYS A 110 -6.90 -18.52 -2.01
CA LYS A 110 -7.50 -19.56 -2.85
C LYS A 110 -8.01 -18.98 -4.16
N VAL A 111 -8.65 -17.81 -4.09
CA VAL A 111 -9.15 -17.10 -5.28
C VAL A 111 -7.98 -16.63 -6.15
N ILE A 112 -6.93 -16.09 -5.53
CA ILE A 112 -5.71 -15.68 -6.23
C ILE A 112 -5.09 -16.87 -6.97
N GLU A 113 -4.95 -18.02 -6.31
CA GLU A 113 -4.38 -19.22 -6.91
C GLU A 113 -5.19 -19.72 -8.11
N GLN A 114 -6.52 -19.75 -7.99
CA GLN A 114 -7.42 -20.14 -9.08
C GLN A 114 -7.28 -19.20 -10.30
N ILE A 115 -7.24 -17.88 -10.07
CA ILE A 115 -7.06 -16.88 -11.14
C ILE A 115 -5.71 -17.09 -11.82
N LEU A 116 -4.62 -17.20 -11.05
CA LEU A 116 -3.27 -17.37 -11.60
C LEU A 116 -3.15 -18.68 -12.40
N LYS A 117 -3.77 -19.77 -11.93
CA LYS A 117 -3.82 -21.05 -12.66
C LYS A 117 -4.52 -20.90 -14.01
N HIS A 118 -5.68 -20.25 -14.04
CA HIS A 118 -6.41 -19.98 -15.28
C HIS A 118 -5.61 -19.12 -16.26
N LEU A 119 -4.98 -18.04 -15.77
CA LEU A 119 -4.17 -17.15 -16.60
C LEU A 119 -2.96 -17.87 -17.21
N LYS A 120 -2.23 -18.68 -16.44
CA LYS A 120 -1.11 -19.49 -16.95
C LYS A 120 -1.54 -20.43 -18.07
N GLN A 121 -2.66 -21.11 -17.90
CA GLN A 121 -3.21 -22.01 -18.93
C GLN A 121 -3.61 -21.23 -20.20
N LYS A 122 -4.23 -20.07 -20.05
CA LYS A 122 -4.62 -19.20 -21.18
C LYS A 122 -3.39 -18.71 -21.95
N THR A 123 -2.35 -18.26 -21.26
CA THR A 123 -1.09 -17.81 -21.89
C THR A 123 -0.39 -18.96 -22.60
N ALA A 124 -0.34 -20.16 -22.00
CA ALA A 124 0.24 -21.35 -22.64
C ALA A 124 -0.49 -21.70 -23.95
N LYS A 125 -1.83 -21.67 -23.95
CA LYS A 125 -2.64 -21.90 -25.15
C LYS A 125 -2.41 -20.83 -26.22
N ALA A 126 -2.34 -19.56 -25.84
CA ALA A 126 -2.07 -18.46 -26.76
C ALA A 126 -0.68 -18.58 -27.41
N ASN A 127 0.34 -18.94 -26.64
CA ASN A 127 1.70 -19.15 -27.14
C ASN A 127 1.77 -20.35 -28.09
N ALA A 128 1.10 -21.46 -27.77
CA ALA A 128 1.05 -22.64 -28.64
C ALA A 128 0.32 -22.37 -29.96
N ALA A 129 -0.71 -21.51 -29.97
CA ALA A 129 -1.36 -21.05 -31.20
C ALA A 129 -0.40 -20.20 -32.05
N LYS A 130 0.32 -19.25 -31.42
CA LYS A 130 1.26 -18.36 -32.10
C LYS A 130 2.44 -19.10 -32.76
N GLN A 131 2.91 -20.20 -32.16
CA GLN A 131 3.97 -21.05 -32.71
C GLN A 131 3.55 -21.84 -33.95
N ARG A 132 2.25 -22.07 -34.15
CA ARG A 132 1.72 -22.81 -35.31
C ARG A 132 1.50 -21.93 -36.55
N GLU A 133 1.54 -20.60 -36.39
CA GLU A 133 1.26 -19.63 -37.44
C GLU A 133 2.53 -19.07 -38.14
N LEU A 134 3.74 -19.42 -37.69
CA LEU A 134 4.94 -19.03 -38.43
C LEU A 134 5.08 -19.89 -39.71
N PRO A 135 5.29 -19.27 -40.89
CA PRO A 135 5.48 -20.02 -42.12
C PRO A 135 6.82 -20.78 -42.08
N PRO A 136 6.91 -21.96 -42.71
CA PRO A 136 8.20 -22.61 -42.94
C PRO A 136 9.05 -21.74 -43.86
N GLU A 137 10.36 -21.66 -43.58
CA GLU A 137 11.38 -20.99 -44.41
C GLU A 137 11.38 -21.48 -45.87
#